data_AF-A0AAE4Y7L6-F1
#
_entry.id   AF-A0AAE4Y7L6-F1
#
_cell.length_a   1.000
_cell.length_b   1.000
_cell.length_c   1.000
_cell.angle_alpha   90.00
_cell.angle_beta   90.00
_cell.angle_gamma   90.00
#
_symmetry.space_group_name_H-M   'P 1'
#
loop_
_entity.id
_entity.type
_entity.pdbx_description
1 polymer ?
#
loop_
_entity_poly.entity_id
_entity_poly.type
_entity_poly.pdbx_seq_one_letter_code
_entity_poly.pdbx_strand_id
1 'polypeptide(L)'
;MNYPVELTDKDWQVKKGKLAKLVKTGLKAELDKAEALKKAIDTAALTTEQLAPKTWDDLEKAKAKARAYYKDKVMPYAAQLKVIASVATKAQEKLAKLKMTDAAKAAGIIAKKADLLSVTCRSIDLDAEIEISRKRIQGIYDKAAKELAPSLTKFIKSVTTFVASDGTNQEWNDLVKQNGRSVSNSVRQLDAYNKEFWADLKKFQGFDTSTMKLSADDDKTKEIRKKLAKAALELVKKIEAFTPK
;
A
#
# COMPACT_ATOMS: atom_id res chain seq x y z
N MET A 1 -5.71 -6.39 17.75
CA MET A 1 -6.83 -7.21 18.26
C MET A 1 -6.29 -8.32 19.13
N ASN A 2 -6.67 -8.36 20.41
CA ASN A 2 -6.28 -9.43 21.32
C ASN A 2 -7.08 -10.71 21.01
N TYR A 3 -6.44 -11.87 21.07
CA TYR A 3 -7.10 -13.17 20.88
C TYR A 3 -8.04 -13.45 22.07
N PRO A 4 -9.29 -13.91 21.86
CA PRO A 4 -10.22 -14.16 22.96
C PRO A 4 -9.68 -15.22 23.91
N VAL A 5 -9.64 -14.90 25.20
CA VAL A 5 -9.09 -15.80 26.25
C VAL A 5 -9.88 -17.11 26.29
N GLU A 6 -11.20 -17.05 26.04
CA GLU A 6 -12.07 -18.22 26.00
C GLU A 6 -11.74 -19.20 24.87
N LEU A 7 -10.99 -18.79 23.85
CA LEU A 7 -10.54 -19.64 22.75
C LEU A 7 -9.11 -20.16 22.94
N THR A 8 -8.57 -20.09 24.16
CA THR A 8 -7.27 -20.66 24.52
C THR A 8 -7.44 -22.03 25.18
N ASP A 9 -6.50 -22.96 24.95
CA ASP A 9 -6.49 -24.23 25.69
C ASP A 9 -6.32 -23.98 27.19
N LYS A 10 -5.52 -22.98 27.59
CA LYS A 10 -5.32 -22.63 29.01
C LYS A 10 -6.65 -22.36 29.72
N ASP A 11 -7.49 -21.49 29.18
CA ASP A 11 -8.80 -21.17 29.77
C ASP A 11 -9.73 -22.40 29.74
N TRP A 12 -9.72 -23.14 28.65
CA TRP A 12 -10.47 -24.39 28.52
C TRP A 12 -10.09 -25.40 29.62
N GLN A 13 -8.80 -25.66 29.84
CA GLN A 13 -8.33 -26.61 30.86
C GLN A 13 -8.68 -26.18 32.29
N VAL A 14 -8.75 -24.88 32.55
CA VAL A 14 -9.20 -24.33 33.83
C VAL A 14 -10.69 -24.58 34.02
N LYS A 15 -11.52 -24.18 33.05
CA LYS A 15 -12.99 -24.25 33.14
C LYS A 15 -13.55 -25.66 33.04
N LYS A 16 -12.83 -26.58 32.38
CA LYS A 16 -13.26 -27.97 32.25
C LYS A 16 -13.21 -28.72 33.58
N GLY A 17 -12.31 -28.36 34.50
CA GLY A 17 -12.19 -29.02 35.81
C GLY A 17 -11.52 -30.41 35.76
N LYS A 18 -11.06 -30.92 36.91
CA LYS A 18 -10.16 -32.10 37.00
C LYS A 18 -10.76 -33.39 36.43
N LEU A 19 -12.01 -33.71 36.76
CA LEU A 19 -12.66 -34.96 36.33
C LEU A 19 -12.88 -35.01 34.81
N ALA A 20 -13.29 -33.90 34.21
CA ALA A 20 -13.53 -33.83 32.79
C ALA A 20 -12.24 -33.78 31.97
N LYS A 21 -11.06 -33.48 32.55
CA LYS A 21 -9.76 -33.62 31.85
C LYS A 21 -9.50 -35.04 31.35
N LEU A 22 -10.06 -36.05 32.01
CA LEU A 22 -9.96 -37.45 31.60
C LEU A 22 -10.78 -37.76 30.33
N VAL A 23 -11.73 -36.90 29.97
CA VAL A 23 -12.57 -37.07 28.79
C VAL A 23 -11.90 -36.43 27.56
N LYS A 24 -11.52 -37.23 26.56
CA LYS A 24 -11.07 -36.70 25.27
C LYS A 24 -12.23 -35.99 24.54
N THR A 25 -12.08 -34.69 24.33
CA THR A 25 -13.06 -33.81 23.66
C THR A 25 -12.59 -33.32 22.30
N GLY A 26 -11.30 -33.46 21.94
CA GLY A 26 -10.73 -32.94 20.69
C GLY A 26 -10.42 -31.45 20.69
N LEU A 27 -10.97 -30.67 21.63
CA LEU A 27 -10.87 -29.20 21.64
C LEU A 27 -9.43 -28.66 21.69
N LYS A 28 -8.52 -29.27 22.45
CA LYS A 28 -7.16 -28.75 22.65
C LYS A 28 -6.43 -28.48 21.31
N ALA A 29 -6.37 -29.50 20.45
CA ALA A 29 -5.64 -29.39 19.19
C ALA A 29 -6.22 -28.30 18.27
N GLU A 30 -7.55 -28.16 18.26
CA GLU A 30 -8.22 -27.15 17.44
C GLU A 30 -8.00 -25.73 17.98
N LEU A 31 -8.01 -25.55 19.30
CA LEU A 31 -7.74 -24.26 19.96
C LEU A 31 -6.28 -23.83 19.75
N ASP A 32 -5.32 -24.74 19.93
CA ASP A 32 -3.89 -24.48 19.69
C ASP A 32 -3.65 -24.05 18.23
N LYS A 33 -4.29 -24.73 17.27
CA LYS A 33 -4.19 -24.42 15.85
C LYS A 33 -4.78 -23.05 15.51
N ALA A 34 -5.92 -22.68 16.10
CA ALA A 34 -6.51 -21.35 15.90
C ALA A 34 -5.63 -20.24 16.47
N GLU A 35 -5.02 -20.46 17.65
CA GLU A 35 -4.12 -19.49 18.25
C GLU A 35 -2.88 -19.26 17.38
N ALA A 36 -2.28 -20.35 16.85
CA ALA A 36 -1.15 -20.26 15.93
C ALA A 36 -1.51 -19.50 14.64
N LEU A 37 -2.66 -19.81 14.03
CA LEU A 37 -3.16 -19.10 12.85
C LEU A 37 -3.40 -17.61 13.15
N LYS A 38 -3.99 -17.28 14.30
CA LYS A 38 -4.23 -15.88 14.69
C LYS A 38 -2.92 -15.10 14.86
N LYS A 39 -1.90 -15.71 15.46
CA LYS A 39 -0.57 -15.13 15.67
C LYS A 39 0.16 -14.86 14.35
N ALA A 40 -0.09 -15.68 13.32
CA ALA A 40 0.49 -15.50 12.00
C ALA A 40 -0.14 -14.35 11.19
N ILE A 41 -1.28 -13.78 11.63
CA ILE A 41 -1.94 -12.66 10.93
C ILE A 41 -1.26 -11.34 11.32
N ASP A 42 -0.42 -10.82 10.43
CA ASP A 42 -0.06 -9.40 10.37
C ASP A 42 -1.27 -8.56 9.94
N THR A 43 -1.72 -7.66 10.81
CA THR A 43 -2.85 -6.76 10.53
C THR A 43 -2.46 -5.60 9.63
N ALA A 44 -1.18 -5.22 9.54
CA ALA A 44 -0.73 -4.17 8.63
C ALA A 44 -0.84 -4.61 7.16
N ALA A 45 -0.68 -5.91 6.88
CA ALA A 45 -0.86 -6.48 5.56
C ALA A 45 -2.34 -6.58 5.11
N LEU A 46 -3.29 -6.23 5.99
CA LEU A 46 -4.71 -6.14 5.67
C LEU A 46 -5.14 -4.72 5.25
N THR A 47 -4.20 -3.78 5.17
CA THR A 47 -4.47 -2.39 4.77
C THR A 47 -3.79 -2.07 3.44
N THR A 48 -4.30 -1.06 2.75
CA THR A 48 -3.64 -0.44 1.59
C THR A 48 -2.52 0.52 2.00
N GLU A 49 -2.56 1.03 3.24
CA GLU A 49 -1.63 2.02 3.78
C GLU A 49 -0.18 1.53 3.85
N GLN A 50 0.06 0.24 4.09
CA GLN A 50 1.42 -0.31 4.15
C GLN A 50 2.21 -0.07 2.85
N LEU A 51 1.50 0.08 1.72
CA LEU A 51 2.10 0.37 0.41
C LEU A 51 2.09 1.87 0.06
N ALA A 52 1.44 2.71 0.88
CA ALA A 52 1.34 4.16 0.71
C ALA A 52 1.14 4.59 -0.76
N PRO A 53 0.06 4.12 -1.44
CA PRO A 53 -0.10 4.28 -2.88
C PRO A 53 -0.12 5.77 -3.29
N LYS A 54 0.64 6.10 -4.34
CA LYS A 54 0.78 7.46 -4.89
C LYS A 54 0.15 7.62 -6.27
N THR A 55 -0.17 6.50 -6.92
CA THR A 55 -0.84 6.44 -8.23
C THR A 55 -2.07 5.54 -8.14
N TRP A 56 -2.95 5.62 -9.14
CA TRP A 56 -4.12 4.74 -9.25
C TRP A 56 -3.70 3.27 -9.39
N ASP A 57 -2.68 3.00 -10.20
CA ASP A 57 -2.10 1.65 -10.37
C ASP A 57 -1.52 1.09 -9.06
N ASP A 58 -0.83 1.92 -8.27
CA ASP A 58 -0.32 1.49 -6.96
C ASP A 58 -1.47 1.14 -6.00
N LEU A 59 -2.56 1.91 -6.05
CA LEU A 59 -3.74 1.65 -5.24
C LEU A 59 -4.40 0.32 -5.63
N GLU A 60 -4.55 0.03 -6.91
CA GLU A 60 -5.10 -1.26 -7.37
C GLU A 60 -4.21 -2.44 -6.96
N LYS A 61 -2.89 -2.31 -7.09
CA LYS A 61 -1.94 -3.32 -6.60
C LYS A 61 -2.05 -3.50 -5.08
N ALA A 62 -2.22 -2.42 -4.33
CA ALA A 62 -2.37 -2.49 -2.88
C ALA A 62 -3.65 -3.21 -2.46
N LYS A 63 -4.78 -2.91 -3.11
CA LYS A 63 -6.04 -3.64 -2.91
C LYS A 63 -5.90 -5.13 -3.19
N ALA A 64 -5.29 -5.48 -4.33
CA ALA A 64 -5.08 -6.87 -4.72
C ALA A 64 -4.22 -7.62 -3.68
N LYS A 65 -3.15 -6.99 -3.19
CA LYS A 65 -2.27 -7.57 -2.18
C LYS A 65 -2.99 -7.78 -0.85
N ALA A 66 -3.74 -6.79 -0.36
CA ALA A 66 -4.50 -6.90 0.89
C ALA A 66 -5.55 -8.03 0.80
N ARG A 67 -6.27 -8.13 -0.32
CA ARG A 67 -7.25 -9.20 -0.57
C ARG A 67 -6.59 -10.58 -0.67
N ALA A 68 -5.44 -10.68 -1.34
CA ALA A 68 -4.68 -11.92 -1.45
C ALA A 68 -4.19 -12.38 -0.06
N TYR A 69 -3.65 -11.46 0.72
CA TYR A 69 -3.19 -11.74 2.08
C TYR A 69 -4.33 -12.17 3.00
N TYR A 70 -5.48 -11.50 2.91
CA TYR A 70 -6.69 -11.90 3.62
C TYR A 70 -7.11 -13.34 3.30
N LYS A 71 -7.12 -13.70 2.01
CA LYS A 71 -7.45 -15.06 1.57
C LYS A 71 -6.44 -16.10 2.08
N ASP A 72 -5.15 -15.76 2.11
CA ASP A 72 -4.09 -16.68 2.53
C ASP A 72 -3.99 -16.85 4.05
N LYS A 73 -4.18 -15.78 4.83
CA LYS A 73 -3.94 -15.80 6.28
C LYS A 73 -5.19 -15.75 7.14
N VAL A 74 -6.20 -14.99 6.74
CA VAL A 74 -7.42 -14.78 7.56
C VAL A 74 -8.47 -15.86 7.29
N MET A 75 -8.67 -16.27 6.03
CA MET A 75 -9.65 -17.31 5.72
C MET A 75 -9.34 -18.68 6.36
N PRO A 76 -8.08 -19.17 6.42
CA PRO A 76 -7.79 -20.41 7.15
C PRO A 76 -8.10 -20.31 8.64
N TYR A 77 -7.86 -19.14 9.25
CA TYR A 77 -8.25 -18.87 10.63
C TYR A 77 -9.78 -18.91 10.80
N ALA A 78 -10.53 -18.26 9.90
CA ALA A 78 -12.00 -18.30 9.90
C ALA A 78 -12.55 -19.73 9.75
N ALA A 79 -11.95 -20.54 8.87
CA ALA A 79 -12.32 -21.94 8.71
C ALA A 79 -12.03 -22.76 9.98
N GLN A 80 -10.88 -22.54 10.62
CA GLN A 80 -10.51 -23.19 11.88
C GLN A 80 -11.49 -22.85 13.02
N LEU A 81 -11.99 -21.62 13.09
CA LEU A 81 -13.02 -21.22 14.06
C LEU A 81 -14.33 -21.99 13.88
N LYS A 82 -14.75 -22.27 12.64
CA LYS A 82 -15.92 -23.12 12.38
C LYS A 82 -15.70 -24.56 12.84
N VAL A 83 -14.49 -25.09 12.67
CA VAL A 83 -14.11 -26.42 13.19
C VAL A 83 -14.20 -26.43 14.72
N ILE A 84 -13.65 -25.42 15.40
CA ILE A 84 -13.76 -25.28 16.85
C ILE A 84 -15.24 -25.25 17.27
N ALA A 85 -16.08 -24.47 16.60
CA ALA A 85 -17.51 -24.40 16.93
C ALA A 85 -18.17 -25.79 16.88
N SER A 86 -17.94 -26.56 15.81
CA SER A 86 -18.47 -27.91 15.67
C SER A 86 -17.94 -28.88 16.74
N VAL A 87 -16.64 -28.87 16.98
CA VAL A 87 -16.00 -29.73 17.99
C VAL A 87 -16.46 -29.37 19.41
N ALA A 88 -16.62 -28.09 19.69
CA ALA A 88 -17.13 -27.58 20.96
C ALA A 88 -18.58 -28.00 21.22
N THR A 89 -19.46 -27.94 20.21
CA THR A 89 -20.84 -28.44 20.32
C THR A 89 -20.87 -29.94 20.63
N LYS A 90 -20.07 -30.75 19.91
CA LYS A 90 -19.96 -32.19 20.18
C LYS A 90 -19.41 -32.46 21.60
N ALA A 91 -18.45 -31.66 22.04
CA ALA A 91 -17.89 -31.76 23.39
C ALA A 91 -18.93 -31.40 24.47
N GLN A 92 -19.73 -30.35 24.26
CA GLN A 92 -20.81 -29.94 25.14
C GLN A 92 -21.82 -31.08 25.33
N GLU A 93 -22.30 -31.68 24.24
CA GLU A 93 -23.25 -32.79 24.28
C GLU A 93 -22.69 -34.00 25.03
N LYS A 94 -21.44 -34.37 24.74
CA LYS A 94 -20.76 -35.48 25.39
C LYS A 94 -20.61 -35.26 26.90
N LEU A 95 -20.16 -34.08 27.31
CA LEU A 95 -19.95 -33.74 28.72
C LEU A 95 -21.27 -33.63 29.48
N ALA A 96 -22.33 -33.12 28.84
CA ALA A 96 -23.66 -33.07 29.42
C ALA A 96 -24.21 -34.48 29.72
N LYS A 97 -24.05 -35.43 28.78
CA LYS A 97 -24.42 -36.85 28.98
C LYS A 97 -23.70 -37.49 30.17
N LEU A 98 -22.47 -37.08 30.44
CA LEU A 98 -21.66 -37.54 31.58
C LEU A 98 -21.97 -36.78 32.89
N LYS A 99 -23.01 -35.93 32.90
CA LYS A 99 -23.38 -35.07 34.05
C LYS A 99 -22.25 -34.12 34.50
N MET A 100 -21.35 -33.76 33.58
CA MET A 100 -20.26 -32.80 33.81
C MET A 100 -20.72 -31.38 33.43
N THR A 101 -21.64 -30.82 34.21
CA THR A 101 -22.40 -29.60 33.87
C THR A 101 -21.53 -28.38 33.55
N ASP A 102 -20.52 -28.08 34.38
CA ASP A 102 -19.70 -26.88 34.19
C ASP A 102 -18.79 -26.99 32.96
N ALA A 103 -18.23 -28.18 32.73
CA ALA A 103 -17.44 -28.46 31.54
C ALA A 103 -18.27 -28.38 30.25
N ALA A 104 -19.53 -28.85 30.30
CA ALA A 104 -20.47 -28.72 29.19
C ALA A 104 -20.81 -27.25 28.90
N LYS A 105 -21.07 -26.44 29.94
CA LYS A 105 -21.30 -25.00 29.80
C LYS A 105 -20.09 -24.29 29.18
N ALA A 106 -18.89 -24.60 29.64
CA ALA A 106 -17.65 -24.04 29.10
C ALA A 106 -17.47 -24.37 27.61
N ALA A 107 -17.72 -25.61 27.20
CA ALA A 107 -17.70 -26.01 25.79
C ALA A 107 -18.75 -25.25 24.97
N GLY A 108 -19.94 -25.03 25.50
CA GLY A 108 -20.98 -24.22 24.84
C GLY A 108 -20.59 -22.75 24.65
N ILE A 109 -19.85 -22.16 25.60
CA ILE A 109 -19.31 -20.80 25.46
C ILE A 109 -18.27 -20.75 24.33
N ILE A 110 -17.36 -21.72 24.29
CA ILE A 110 -16.36 -21.85 23.21
C ILE A 110 -17.06 -21.93 21.85
N ALA A 111 -18.10 -22.76 21.73
CA ALA A 111 -18.86 -22.93 20.50
C ALA A 111 -19.42 -21.59 19.99
N LYS A 112 -20.12 -20.85 20.85
CA LYS A 112 -20.72 -19.54 20.52
C LYS A 112 -19.67 -18.50 20.15
N LYS A 113 -18.57 -18.43 20.89
CA LYS A 113 -17.49 -17.45 20.65
C LYS A 113 -16.77 -17.73 19.34
N ALA A 114 -16.47 -19.00 19.05
CA ALA A 114 -15.82 -19.39 17.81
C ALA A 114 -16.73 -19.13 16.60
N ASP A 115 -18.02 -19.44 16.70
CA ASP A 115 -18.98 -19.17 15.64
C ASP A 115 -19.11 -17.67 15.34
N LEU A 116 -19.32 -16.85 16.38
CA LEU A 116 -19.38 -15.39 16.26
C LEU A 116 -18.13 -14.83 15.57
N LEU A 117 -16.94 -15.23 16.03
CA LEU A 117 -15.68 -14.74 15.47
C LEU A 117 -15.49 -15.21 14.03
N SER A 118 -15.94 -16.42 13.68
CA SER A 118 -15.90 -16.91 12.30
C SER A 118 -16.73 -16.05 11.35
N VAL A 119 -17.84 -15.48 11.82
CA VAL A 119 -18.69 -14.56 11.06
C VAL A 119 -17.97 -13.23 10.83
N THR A 120 -17.30 -12.70 11.85
CA THR A 120 -16.55 -11.43 11.72
C THR A 120 -15.36 -11.54 10.76
N CYS A 121 -14.83 -12.75 10.54
CA CYS A 121 -13.76 -13.00 9.59
C CYS A 121 -14.27 -13.40 8.19
N ARG A 122 -15.52 -13.08 7.81
CA ARG A 122 -16.09 -13.43 6.48
C ARG A 122 -15.77 -12.44 5.37
N SER A 123 -15.55 -11.18 5.69
CA SER A 123 -15.17 -10.15 4.73
C SER A 123 -14.01 -9.30 5.24
N ILE A 124 -13.33 -8.69 4.29
CA ILE A 124 -12.43 -7.56 4.53
C ILE A 124 -13.13 -6.33 3.96
N ASP A 125 -13.31 -5.32 4.80
CA ASP A 125 -13.82 -4.02 4.38
C ASP A 125 -12.62 -3.10 4.18
N LEU A 126 -12.43 -2.65 2.95
CA LEU A 126 -11.38 -1.72 2.56
C LEU A 126 -11.94 -0.37 2.10
N ASP A 127 -13.27 -0.17 2.10
CA ASP A 127 -13.89 0.91 1.33
C ASP A 127 -13.50 2.29 1.86
N ALA A 128 -13.55 2.48 3.18
CA ALA A 128 -13.15 3.73 3.82
C ALA A 128 -11.66 4.05 3.57
N GLU A 129 -10.79 3.03 3.65
CA GLU A 129 -9.35 3.21 3.47
C GLU A 129 -8.98 3.48 2.01
N ILE A 130 -9.68 2.80 1.09
CA ILE A 130 -9.61 3.07 -0.35
C ILE A 130 -10.02 4.51 -0.61
N GLU A 131 -11.12 5.00 -0.04
CA GLU A 131 -11.57 6.37 -0.22
C GLU A 131 -10.53 7.40 0.26
N ILE A 132 -9.91 7.17 1.42
CA ILE A 132 -8.82 8.01 1.93
C ILE A 132 -7.66 8.03 0.93
N SER A 133 -7.23 6.87 0.46
CA SER A 133 -6.15 6.76 -0.53
C SER A 133 -6.50 7.44 -1.85
N ARG A 134 -7.74 7.29 -2.34
CA ARG A 134 -8.24 7.95 -3.55
C ARG A 134 -8.18 9.47 -3.42
N LYS A 135 -8.66 10.03 -2.30
CA LYS A 135 -8.60 11.48 -2.03
C LYS A 135 -7.16 11.99 -2.00
N ARG A 136 -6.24 11.25 -1.39
CA ARG A 136 -4.81 11.60 -1.38
C ARG A 136 -4.21 11.61 -2.79
N ILE A 137 -4.46 10.56 -3.58
CA ILE A 137 -3.97 10.47 -4.97
C ILE A 137 -4.55 11.60 -5.81
N GLN A 138 -5.85 11.87 -5.67
CA GLN A 138 -6.50 13.00 -6.35
C GLN A 138 -5.86 14.33 -5.95
N GLY A 139 -5.59 14.56 -4.67
CA GLY A 139 -4.90 15.77 -4.22
C GLY A 139 -3.49 15.95 -4.80
N ILE A 140 -2.75 14.85 -5.01
CA ILE A 140 -1.45 14.86 -5.70
C ILE A 140 -1.65 15.27 -7.17
N TYR A 141 -2.64 14.67 -7.84
CA TYR A 141 -2.96 14.96 -9.24
C TYR A 141 -3.40 16.40 -9.45
N ASP A 142 -4.34 16.89 -8.63
CA ASP A 142 -4.85 18.24 -8.71
C ASP A 142 -3.74 19.26 -8.53
N LYS A 143 -2.82 19.01 -7.58
CA LYS A 143 -1.65 19.85 -7.39
C LYS A 143 -0.73 19.82 -8.61
N ALA A 144 -0.41 18.63 -9.11
CA ALA A 144 0.45 18.46 -10.28
C ALA A 144 -0.12 19.15 -11.53
N ALA A 145 -1.43 19.02 -11.75
CA ALA A 145 -2.16 19.63 -12.86
C ALA A 145 -2.17 21.16 -12.77
N LYS A 146 -2.42 21.71 -11.58
CA LYS A 146 -2.35 23.16 -11.32
C LYS A 146 -0.95 23.72 -11.53
N GLU A 147 0.08 22.96 -11.17
CA GLU A 147 1.47 23.40 -11.27
C GLU A 147 2.07 23.20 -12.67
N LEU A 148 1.49 22.33 -13.51
CA LEU A 148 2.06 21.99 -14.81
C LEU A 148 2.15 23.20 -15.74
N ALA A 149 1.02 23.83 -16.08
CA ALA A 149 1.01 24.94 -17.04
C ALA A 149 1.93 26.11 -16.61
N PRO A 150 1.89 26.61 -15.37
CA PRO A 150 2.84 27.62 -14.90
C PRO A 150 4.31 27.17 -14.99
N SER A 151 4.59 25.90 -14.69
CA SER A 151 5.95 25.34 -14.79
C SER A 151 6.44 25.27 -16.23
N LEU A 152 5.56 24.92 -17.19
CA LEU A 152 5.88 24.90 -18.62
C LEU A 152 6.19 26.32 -19.11
N THR A 153 5.32 27.29 -18.85
CA THR A 153 5.54 28.70 -19.24
C THR A 153 6.86 29.23 -18.67
N LYS A 154 7.12 28.97 -17.38
CA LYS A 154 8.35 29.42 -16.72
C LYS A 154 9.59 28.77 -17.33
N PHE A 155 9.55 27.46 -17.60
CA PHE A 155 10.65 26.74 -18.23
C PHE A 155 10.94 27.28 -19.63
N ILE A 156 9.91 27.44 -20.47
CA ILE A 156 10.04 27.96 -21.84
C ILE A 156 10.73 29.33 -21.82
N LYS A 157 10.28 30.24 -20.95
CA LYS A 157 10.88 31.57 -20.80
C LYS A 157 12.35 31.48 -20.37
N SER A 158 12.63 30.77 -19.27
CA SER A 158 13.99 30.72 -18.71
C SER A 158 14.98 29.99 -19.61
N VAL A 159 14.57 28.93 -20.30
CA VAL A 159 15.44 28.23 -21.26
C VAL A 159 15.71 29.07 -22.50
N THR A 160 14.73 29.84 -22.97
CA THR A 160 14.96 30.79 -24.07
C THR A 160 16.01 31.83 -23.69
N THR A 161 15.96 32.35 -22.45
CA THR A 161 17.01 33.23 -21.91
C THR A 161 18.37 32.53 -21.84
N PHE A 162 18.44 31.30 -21.32
CA PHE A 162 19.69 30.53 -21.23
C PHE A 162 20.32 30.25 -22.61
N VAL A 163 19.50 29.93 -23.62
CA VAL A 163 20.01 29.67 -24.98
C VAL A 163 20.63 30.91 -25.60
N ALA A 164 20.18 32.11 -25.22
CA ALA A 164 20.72 33.38 -25.65
C ALA A 164 21.92 33.88 -24.82
N SER A 165 22.22 33.25 -23.66
CA SER A 165 23.33 33.65 -22.77
C SER A 165 24.63 32.91 -23.10
N ASP A 166 25.66 33.04 -22.25
CA ASP A 166 26.95 32.36 -22.42
C ASP A 166 26.88 30.85 -22.13
N GLY A 167 25.84 30.41 -21.42
CA GLY A 167 25.57 29.00 -21.12
C GLY A 167 26.38 28.47 -19.94
N THR A 168 26.72 29.32 -18.97
CA THR A 168 27.56 28.95 -17.81
C THR A 168 26.86 28.01 -16.84
N ASN A 169 27.61 27.41 -15.91
CA ASN A 169 27.06 26.37 -15.02
C ASN A 169 26.12 27.00 -14.00
N GLN A 170 26.45 28.22 -13.59
CA GLN A 170 25.58 29.05 -12.78
C GLN A 170 24.26 29.36 -13.52
N GLU A 171 24.33 29.85 -14.77
CA GLU A 171 23.15 30.14 -15.58
C GLU A 171 22.27 28.89 -15.80
N TRP A 172 22.88 27.73 -16.01
CA TRP A 172 22.13 26.46 -16.12
C TRP A 172 21.35 26.16 -14.83
N ASN A 173 22.01 26.29 -13.67
CA ASN A 173 21.38 26.04 -12.39
C ASN A 173 20.21 27.00 -12.13
N ASP A 174 20.38 28.28 -12.47
CA ASP A 174 19.41 29.34 -12.21
C ASP A 174 18.23 29.31 -13.19
N LEU A 175 18.49 29.03 -14.46
CA LEU A 175 17.49 29.17 -15.54
C LEU A 175 16.90 27.84 -15.99
N VAL A 176 17.68 26.75 -16.01
CA VAL A 176 17.26 25.47 -16.60
C VAL A 176 16.91 24.45 -15.54
N LYS A 177 17.78 24.22 -14.56
CA LYS A 177 17.68 23.09 -13.63
C LYS A 177 16.41 23.11 -12.78
N GLN A 178 16.19 24.18 -12.04
CA GLN A 178 15.05 24.25 -11.11
C GLN A 178 13.72 24.20 -11.86
N ASN A 179 13.60 24.94 -12.96
CA ASN A 179 12.39 24.96 -13.76
C ASN A 179 12.13 23.61 -14.46
N GLY A 180 13.18 22.94 -14.94
CA GLY A 180 13.09 21.61 -15.56
C GLY A 180 12.69 20.53 -14.57
N ARG A 181 13.16 20.64 -13.31
CA ARG A 181 12.71 19.77 -12.21
C ARG A 181 11.23 19.96 -11.90
N SER A 182 10.72 21.20 -11.89
CA SER A 182 9.29 21.45 -11.69
C SER A 182 8.43 20.79 -12.77
N VAL A 183 8.77 20.97 -14.05
CA VAL A 183 8.08 20.29 -15.15
C VAL A 183 8.14 18.77 -14.99
N SER A 184 9.33 18.24 -14.70
CA SER A 184 9.55 16.80 -14.49
C SER A 184 8.69 16.24 -13.36
N ASN A 185 8.52 16.99 -12.27
CA ASN A 185 7.72 16.58 -11.12
C ASN A 185 6.23 16.48 -11.48
N SER A 186 5.67 17.49 -12.15
CA SER A 186 4.27 17.48 -12.58
C SER A 186 4.01 16.37 -13.61
N VAL A 187 4.87 16.25 -14.63
CA VAL A 187 4.73 15.20 -15.67
C VAL A 187 4.81 13.81 -15.07
N ARG A 188 5.73 13.57 -14.12
CA ARG A 188 5.84 12.27 -13.46
C ARG A 188 4.58 11.91 -12.67
N GLN A 189 3.87 12.89 -12.12
CA GLN A 189 2.70 12.66 -11.27
C GLN A 189 1.42 12.46 -12.06
N LEU A 190 1.29 13.03 -13.26
CA LEU A 190 0.10 12.93 -14.08
C LEU A 190 0.20 11.73 -15.04
N ASP A 191 -0.65 10.72 -14.88
CA ASP A 191 -0.52 9.43 -15.60
C ASP A 191 -0.40 9.56 -17.12
N ALA A 192 -1.27 10.36 -17.76
CA ALA A 192 -1.24 10.51 -19.22
C ALA A 192 0.07 11.15 -19.70
N TYR A 193 0.54 12.19 -19.01
CA TYR A 193 1.80 12.85 -19.32
C TYR A 193 3.01 11.96 -18.98
N ASN A 194 2.93 11.19 -17.90
CA ASN A 194 3.99 10.26 -17.52
C ASN A 194 4.20 9.21 -18.61
N LYS A 195 3.12 8.56 -19.05
CA LYS A 195 3.15 7.55 -20.10
C LYS A 195 3.76 8.08 -21.40
N GLU A 196 3.40 9.30 -21.78
CA GLU A 196 3.84 9.89 -23.05
C GLU A 196 5.27 10.46 -22.99
N PHE A 197 5.64 11.18 -21.91
CA PHE A 197 6.83 12.04 -21.93
C PHE A 197 7.92 11.68 -20.91
N TRP A 198 7.62 10.83 -19.92
CA TRP A 198 8.55 10.62 -18.80
C TRP A 198 9.85 9.92 -19.22
N ALA A 199 9.78 9.01 -20.19
CA ALA A 199 10.95 8.32 -20.71
C ALA A 199 11.95 9.29 -21.34
N ASP A 200 11.47 10.32 -22.04
CA ASP A 200 12.32 11.36 -22.62
C ASP A 200 12.83 12.36 -21.58
N LEU A 201 11.97 12.80 -20.65
CA LEU A 201 12.38 13.71 -19.56
C LEU A 201 13.47 13.11 -18.67
N LYS A 202 13.42 11.78 -18.42
CA LYS A 202 14.45 11.08 -17.65
C LYS A 202 15.85 11.20 -18.25
N LYS A 203 15.97 11.36 -19.58
CA LYS A 203 17.28 11.51 -20.26
C LYS A 203 18.03 12.76 -19.83
N PHE A 204 17.32 13.77 -19.31
CA PHE A 204 17.92 14.99 -18.76
C PHE A 204 18.40 14.84 -17.31
N GLN A 205 18.26 13.66 -16.68
CA GLN A 205 18.83 13.33 -15.37
C GLN A 205 18.52 14.37 -14.27
N GLY A 206 17.28 14.86 -14.24
CA GLY A 206 16.88 15.90 -13.28
C GLY A 206 17.56 17.25 -13.50
N PHE A 207 18.07 17.48 -14.72
CA PHE A 207 18.78 18.65 -15.18
C PHE A 207 20.02 18.97 -14.33
N ASP A 208 20.67 17.93 -13.81
CA ASP A 208 21.82 18.06 -12.92
C ASP A 208 23.13 17.97 -13.70
N THR A 209 23.87 19.08 -13.79
CA THR A 209 25.11 19.14 -14.58
C THR A 209 26.18 18.19 -14.06
N SER A 210 26.27 17.94 -12.76
CA SER A 210 27.21 16.95 -12.21
C SER A 210 26.89 15.53 -12.68
N THR A 211 25.61 15.14 -12.63
CA THR A 211 25.16 13.82 -13.07
C THR A 211 25.36 13.64 -14.58
N MET A 212 25.12 14.71 -15.35
CA MET A 212 25.32 14.73 -16.80
C MET A 212 26.80 14.91 -17.22
N LYS A 213 27.71 15.13 -16.27
CA LYS A 213 29.13 15.44 -16.51
C LYS A 213 29.38 16.72 -17.32
N LEU A 214 28.62 17.78 -17.02
CA LEU A 214 28.62 19.08 -17.69
C LEU A 214 28.91 20.26 -16.74
N SER A 215 29.61 20.03 -15.64
CA SER A 215 29.88 21.06 -14.61
C SER A 215 30.99 22.04 -14.99
N ALA A 216 31.82 21.71 -15.99
CA ALA A 216 32.91 22.56 -16.44
C ALA A 216 32.40 23.73 -17.31
N ASP A 217 33.04 24.90 -17.19
CA ASP A 217 32.69 26.11 -17.94
C ASP A 217 33.65 26.39 -19.13
N ASP A 218 34.16 25.32 -19.75
CA ASP A 218 34.81 25.39 -21.05
C ASP A 218 33.80 25.53 -22.20
N ASP A 219 34.26 26.03 -23.35
CA ASP A 219 33.40 26.35 -24.50
C ASP A 219 32.67 25.12 -25.05
N LYS A 220 33.32 23.95 -25.04
CA LYS A 220 32.71 22.70 -25.50
C LYS A 220 31.55 22.30 -24.59
N THR A 221 31.72 22.40 -23.27
CA THR A 221 30.68 22.06 -22.29
C THR A 221 29.52 23.07 -22.32
N LYS A 222 29.79 24.36 -22.53
CA LYS A 222 28.75 25.38 -22.73
C LYS A 222 27.91 25.10 -23.98
N GLU A 223 28.54 24.77 -25.10
CA GLU A 223 27.86 24.39 -26.34
C GLU A 223 26.97 23.14 -26.17
N ILE A 224 27.46 22.13 -25.45
CA ILE A 224 26.66 20.93 -25.15
C ILE A 224 25.43 21.29 -24.31
N ARG A 225 25.58 22.13 -23.28
CA ARG A 225 24.45 22.58 -22.46
C ARG A 225 23.42 23.36 -23.27
N LYS A 226 23.85 24.26 -24.16
CA LYS A 226 22.92 24.97 -25.06
C LYS A 226 22.15 24.01 -25.97
N LYS A 227 22.81 23.00 -26.54
CA LYS A 227 22.15 21.96 -27.35
C LYS A 227 21.13 21.15 -26.54
N LEU A 228 21.49 20.74 -25.32
CA LEU A 228 20.56 20.03 -24.43
C LEU A 228 19.38 20.92 -24.00
N ALA A 229 19.62 22.19 -23.70
CA ALA A 229 18.58 23.14 -23.35
C ALA A 229 17.58 23.32 -24.51
N LYS A 230 18.05 23.42 -25.77
CA LYS A 230 17.19 23.44 -26.95
C LYS A 230 16.38 22.15 -27.09
N ALA A 231 16.99 20.98 -26.91
CA ALA A 231 16.28 19.70 -26.97
C ALA A 231 15.20 19.60 -25.88
N ALA A 232 15.49 20.06 -24.66
CA ALA A 232 14.53 20.10 -23.57
C ALA A 232 13.38 21.07 -23.85
N LEU A 233 13.67 22.24 -24.44
CA LEU A 233 12.66 23.22 -24.84
C LEU A 233 11.65 22.62 -25.83
N GLU A 234 12.14 21.91 -26.85
CA GLU A 234 11.28 21.27 -27.84
C GLU A 234 10.41 20.17 -27.22
N LEU A 235 10.95 19.38 -26.29
CA LEU A 235 10.15 18.41 -25.53
C LEU A 235 9.08 19.10 -24.68
N VAL A 236 9.42 20.20 -24.00
CA VAL A 236 8.47 20.95 -23.16
C VAL A 236 7.35 21.59 -23.97
N LYS A 237 7.62 22.08 -25.18
CA LYS A 237 6.57 22.56 -26.10
C LYS A 237 5.62 21.43 -26.53
N LYS A 238 6.14 20.22 -26.75
CA LYS A 238 5.29 19.05 -27.03
C LYS A 238 4.40 18.70 -25.83
N ILE A 239 4.93 18.81 -24.62
CA ILE A 239 4.15 18.63 -23.38
C ILE A 239 3.06 19.70 -23.26
N GLU A 240 3.37 20.95 -23.56
CA GLU A 240 2.39 22.06 -23.55
C GLU A 240 1.27 21.88 -24.57
N ALA A 241 1.59 21.37 -25.76
CA ALA A 241 0.61 21.10 -26.81
C ALA A 241 -0.19 19.80 -26.58
N PHE A 242 0.19 18.98 -25.58
CA PHE A 242 -0.45 17.70 -25.35
C PHE A 242 -1.82 17.87 -24.70
N THR A 243 -2.82 17.25 -25.32
CA THR A 243 -4.15 17.11 -24.72
C THR A 243 -4.34 15.65 -24.31
N PRO A 244 -4.41 15.35 -23.00
CA PRO A 244 -4.71 14.01 -22.51
C PRO A 244 -6.02 13.50 -23.12
N LYS A 245 -6.00 12.30 -23.70
CA LYS A 245 -7.19 11.60 -24.17
C LYS A 245 -7.81 10.76 -23.06
#